data_AF-A0A2T7UNL3-F1
#
_entry.id   AF-A0A2T7UNL3-F1
#
_cell.length_a   1.000
_cell.length_b   1.000
_cell.length_c   1.000
_cell.angle_alpha   90.00
_cell.angle_beta   90.00
_cell.angle_gamma   90.00
#
_symmetry.space_group_name_H-M   'P 1'
#
loop_
_entity.id
_entity.type
_entity.pdbx_description
1 polymer ?
#
loop_
_entity_poly.entity_id
_entity_poly.type
_entity_poly.pdbx_seq_one_letter_code
_entity_poly.pdbx_strand_id
1 'polypeptide(L)'
;MNDLSLDTLWMRKELDSPCVKICVIHPKAGICAGCFRTLDEIAGWSAMSPENRAEILAQLPDRSTLLKKRRGGREGRLNQD
;
A
#
# COMPACT_ATOMS: atom_id res chain seq x y z
N MET A 1 2.90 -9.39 -41.51
CA MET A 1 3.75 -8.43 -40.79
C MET A 1 2.91 -7.91 -39.64
N ASN A 2 3.01 -8.54 -38.47
CA ASN A 2 2.37 -8.01 -37.27
C ASN A 2 3.21 -6.83 -36.82
N ASP A 3 2.64 -5.65 -36.99
CA ASP A 3 3.17 -4.40 -36.51
C ASP A 3 3.23 -4.43 -34.98
N LEU A 4 4.38 -4.79 -34.44
CA LEU A 4 4.71 -4.76 -33.00
C LEU A 4 4.72 -3.31 -32.44
N SER A 5 4.57 -2.28 -33.29
CA SER A 5 4.56 -0.87 -32.89
C SER A 5 3.23 -0.42 -32.33
N LEU A 6 2.10 -0.94 -32.80
CA LEU A 6 0.77 -0.49 -32.40
C LEU A 6 0.42 -0.86 -30.95
N ASP A 7 0.84 -2.05 -30.48
CA ASP A 7 0.61 -2.49 -29.09
C ASP A 7 1.40 -1.66 -28.08
N THR A 8 2.62 -1.25 -28.43
CA THR A 8 3.50 -0.51 -27.51
C THR A 8 3.02 0.94 -27.31
N LEU A 9 2.35 1.52 -28.32
CA LEU A 9 1.85 2.89 -28.28
C LEU A 9 0.66 3.09 -27.30
N TRP A 10 -0.07 2.03 -26.98
CA TRP A 10 -1.18 2.06 -26.03
C TRP A 10 -0.85 1.41 -24.67
N MET A 11 0.40 0.98 -24.48
CA MET A 11 0.85 0.31 -23.27
C MET A 11 1.11 1.34 -22.17
N ARG A 12 0.08 1.66 -21.39
CA ARG A 12 0.25 2.44 -20.18
C ARG A 12 1.00 1.58 -19.16
N LYS A 13 2.19 2.02 -18.75
CA LYS A 13 2.90 1.43 -17.62
C LYS A 13 2.01 1.57 -16.39
N GLU A 14 1.31 0.49 -16.04
CA GLU A 14 0.45 0.50 -14.86
C GLU A 14 1.30 0.81 -13.63
N LEU A 15 0.74 1.68 -12.79
CA LEU A 15 1.35 1.99 -11.50
C LEU A 15 1.02 0.82 -10.57
N ASP A 16 1.94 -0.14 -10.45
CA ASP A 16 1.83 -1.25 -9.51
C ASP A 16 1.57 -0.70 -8.11
N SER A 17 0.30 -0.73 -7.68
CA SER A 17 -0.12 -0.18 -6.40
C SER A 17 -0.55 -1.33 -5.48
N PRO A 18 -0.01 -1.42 -4.26
CA PRO A 18 -0.35 -2.48 -3.32
C PRO A 18 -1.72 -2.27 -2.65
N CYS A 19 -2.53 -1.34 -3.17
CA CYS A 19 -3.78 -0.92 -2.54
C CYS A 19 -4.91 -1.94 -2.73
N VAL A 20 -5.37 -2.51 -1.62
CA VAL A 20 -6.52 -3.43 -1.58
C VAL A 20 -7.85 -2.74 -1.26
N LYS A 21 -7.93 -1.41 -1.45
CA LYS A 21 -9.11 -0.56 -1.21
C LYS A 21 -9.63 -0.59 0.25
N ILE A 22 -8.77 -0.95 1.19
CA ILE A 22 -9.00 -0.76 2.63
C ILE A 22 -8.20 0.48 3.06
N CYS A 23 -8.88 1.47 3.62
CA CYS A 23 -8.27 2.73 4.07
C CYS A 23 -8.48 2.92 5.58
N VAL A 24 -7.72 2.17 6.38
CA VAL A 24 -7.74 2.27 7.85
C VAL A 24 -6.31 2.28 8.35
N ILE A 25 -5.89 3.39 8.97
CA ILE A 25 -4.56 3.51 9.58
C ILE A 25 -4.59 2.91 10.99
N HIS A 26 -3.64 2.01 11.27
CA HIS A 26 -3.47 1.47 12.61
C HIS A 26 -2.79 2.52 13.51
N PRO A 27 -3.43 2.97 14.60
CA PRO A 27 -2.97 4.15 15.35
C PRO A 27 -1.60 3.96 16.01
N LYS A 28 -1.27 2.73 16.44
CA LYS A 28 0.04 2.44 17.07
C LYS A 28 1.15 2.10 16.08
N ALA A 29 0.78 1.55 14.92
CA ALA A 29 1.78 1.09 13.93
C ALA A 29 2.00 2.12 12.82
N GLY A 30 1.13 3.13 12.68
CA GLY A 30 1.26 4.20 11.69
C GLY A 30 1.07 3.75 10.24
N ILE A 31 0.59 2.53 10.01
CA ILE A 31 0.45 1.94 8.67
C ILE A 31 -0.99 1.55 8.36
N CYS A 32 -1.34 1.53 7.08
CA CYS A 32 -2.62 1.07 6.59
C CYS A 32 -2.82 -0.44 6.84
N ALA A 33 -3.98 -0.83 7.35
CA ALA A 33 -4.33 -2.22 7.63
C ALA A 33 -4.52 -3.09 6.38
N GLY A 34 -4.71 -2.47 5.20
CA GLY A 34 -4.83 -3.17 3.93
C GLY A 34 -3.53 -3.30 3.17
N CYS A 35 -2.86 -2.17 2.91
CA CYS A 35 -1.68 -2.12 2.05
C CYS A 35 -0.35 -1.92 2.80
N PHE A 36 -0.38 -1.82 4.14
CA PHE A 36 0.79 -1.69 5.01
C PHE A 36 1.72 -0.49 4.75
N ARG A 37 1.31 0.43 3.87
CA ARG A 37 1.97 1.72 3.65
C ARG A 37 1.66 2.71 4.76
N THR A 38 2.59 3.62 5.03
CA THR A 38 2.36 4.80 5.88
C THR A 38 1.49 5.84 5.18
N LEU A 39 1.01 6.85 5.92
CA LEU A 39 0.24 7.94 5.33
C LEU A 39 1.05 8.74 4.29
N ASP A 40 2.33 9.01 4.59
CA ASP A 40 3.22 9.76 3.70
C ASP A 40 3.49 9.00 2.39
N GLU A 41 3.69 7.68 2.47
CA GLU A 41 3.85 6.82 1.31
C GLU A 41 2.58 6.77 0.45
N ILE A 42 1.39 6.81 1.07
CA ILE A 42 0.11 6.85 0.37
C ILE A 42 -0.04 8.20 -0.34
N ALA A 43 0.21 9.31 0.36
CA ALA A 43 0.05 10.67 -0.17
C ALA A 43 1.03 10.97 -1.33
N GLY A 44 2.28 10.52 -1.20
CA GLY A 44 3.33 10.76 -2.19
C GLY A 44 3.37 9.76 -3.36
N TRP A 45 2.54 8.70 -3.34
CA TRP A 45 2.74 7.52 -4.19
C TRP A 45 2.88 7.85 -5.69
N SER A 46 1.99 8.69 -6.23
CA SER A 46 1.99 9.03 -7.66
C SER A 46 3.20 9.86 -8.10
N ALA A 47 3.84 10.58 -7.17
CA ALA A 47 5.03 11.38 -7.41
C ALA A 47 6.35 10.63 -7.14
N MET A 48 6.31 9.49 -6.45
CA MET A 48 7.51 8.68 -6.17
C MET A 48 8.14 8.09 -7.43
N SER A 49 9.47 7.99 -7.43
CA SER A 49 10.20 7.29 -8.49
C SER A 49 9.89 5.79 -8.47
N PRO A 50 10.04 5.09 -9.61
CA PRO A 50 9.84 3.64 -9.67
C PRO A 50 10.71 2.86 -8.68
N GLU A 51 11.93 3.32 -8.43
CA GLU A 51 12.90 2.69 -7.54
C GLU A 51 12.41 2.77 -6.09
N ASN A 52 11.98 3.95 -5.65
CA ASN A 52 11.41 4.15 -4.32
C ASN A 52 10.13 3.31 -4.12
N ARG A 53 9.29 3.20 -5.15
CA ARG A 53 8.10 2.34 -5.09
C ARG A 53 8.48 0.88 -4.95
N ALA A 54 9.47 0.40 -5.70
CA ALA A 54 9.95 -0.98 -5.62
C ALA A 54 10.53 -1.29 -4.23
N GLU A 55 11.28 -0.36 -3.65
CA GLU A 55 11.81 -0.48 -2.29
C GLU A 55 10.69 -0.58 -1.26
N ILE A 56 9.69 0.32 -1.32
CA ILE A 56 8.53 0.26 -0.42
C ILE A 56 7.80 -1.08 -0.57
N LEU A 57 7.53 -1.52 -1.81
CA LEU A 57 6.84 -2.79 -2.08
C LEU A 57 7.58 -3.99 -1.47
N ALA A 58 8.91 -4.02 -1.53
CA ALA A 58 9.72 -5.09 -0.93
C ALA A 58 9.61 -5.13 0.60
N GLN A 59 9.35 -4.00 1.25
CA GLN A 59 9.22 -3.92 2.72
C GLN A 59 7.81 -4.25 3.24
N LEU A 60 6.77 -4.17 2.41
CA LEU A 60 5.38 -4.36 2.87
C LEU A 60 5.09 -5.74 3.49
N PRO A 61 5.63 -6.87 2.96
CA PRO A 61 5.41 -8.18 3.57
C PRO A 61 5.86 -8.22 5.04
N ASP A 62 6.99 -7.61 5.37
CA ASP A 62 7.50 -7.58 6.74
C ASP A 62 6.63 -6.71 7.65
N ARG A 63 6.16 -5.56 7.15
CA ARG A 63 5.27 -4.65 7.89
C ARG A 63 3.91 -5.29 8.20
N SER A 64 3.44 -6.23 7.38
CA SER A 64 2.17 -6.94 7.63
C SER A 64 2.14 -7.64 8.98
N THR A 65 3.31 -8.07 9.48
CA THR A 65 3.45 -8.76 10.75
C THR A 65 3.13 -7.88 11.96
N LEU A 66 3.17 -6.56 11.81
CA LEU A 66 2.87 -5.58 12.86
C LEU A 66 1.37 -5.56 13.22
N LEU A 67 0.50 -6.10 12.37
CA LEU A 67 -0.96 -6.05 12.52
C LEU A 67 -1.60 -7.41 12.85
N LYS A 68 -0.81 -8.39 13.30
CA LYS A 68 -1.28 -9.77 13.62
C LYS A 68 -2.44 -9.83 14.61
N LYS A 69 -2.63 -8.80 15.45
CA LYS A 69 -3.73 -8.74 16.40
C LYS A 69 -4.86 -7.88 15.84
N ARG A 70 -6.09 -8.43 15.82
CA ARG A 70 -7.29 -7.64 15.59
C ARG A 70 -7.36 -6.53 16.64
N ARG A 71 -7.76 -5.31 16.23
CA ARG A 71 -7.80 -4.12 17.08
C ARG A 71 -8.72 -4.26 18.33
N GLY A 72 -9.53 -5.33 18.41
CA GLY A 72 -10.57 -5.52 19.41
C GLY A 72 -11.76 -4.63 19.07
N GLY A 73 -12.97 -5.19 19.00
CA GLY A 73 -14.16 -4.51 18.46
C GLY A 73 -14.62 -3.28 19.26
N ARG A 74 -15.79 -3.38 19.91
CA ARG A 74 -16.26 -2.30 20.82
C ARG A 74 -15.45 -2.26 22.10
N GLU A 75 -15.21 -3.42 22.70
CA GLU A 75 -14.42 -3.58 23.92
C GLU A 75 -12.98 -3.03 23.76
N GLY A 76 -12.33 -3.34 22.63
CA GLY A 76 -10.98 -2.83 22.34
C GLY A 76 -10.90 -1.31 22.21
N ARG A 77 -12.01 -0.62 21.92
CA ARG A 77 -12.09 0.85 21.91
C ARG A 77 -12.26 1.42 23.31
N LEU A 78 -13.10 0.82 24.14
CA LEU A 78 -13.34 1.27 25.52
C LEU A 78 -12.10 1.12 26.41
N ASN A 79 -11.18 0.21 26.08
CA ASN A 79 -9.94 -0.02 26.84
C ASN A 79 -8.74 0.79 26.32
N GLN A 80 -8.92 1.73 25.38
CA GLN A 80 -7.85 2.58 24.81
C GLN A 80 -7.84 4.02 25.36
N ASP A 81 -8.86 4.41 26.12
CA ASP A 81 -8.96 5.68 26.85
C ASP A 81 -8.29 5.58 28.24
#